data_AF-T1FX65-F1
#
_entry.id   AF-T1FX65-F1
#
_cell.length_a   1.000
_cell.length_b   1.000
_cell.length_c   1.000
_cell.angle_alpha   90.00
_cell.angle_beta   90.00
_cell.angle_gamma   90.00
#
_symmetry.space_group_name_H-M   'P 1'
#
loop_
_entity.id
_entity.type
_entity.pdbx_description
1 polymer ?
#
loop_
_entity_poly.entity_id
_entity_poly.type
_entity_poly.pdbx_seq_one_letter_code
_entity_poly.pdbx_strand_id
1 'polypeptide(L)' 'TLPVSTATAERSFSSMKRIKSYLRNSTSGKRLNGLALLSIHKEITVNPQEVMDKFSKSGRRCNIVL' A
#
# COMPACT_ATOMS: atom_id res chain seq x y z
N THR A 1 -2.73 22.82 7.18
CA THR A 1 -1.56 22.86 8.07
C THR A 1 -0.42 22.17 7.37
N LEU A 2 0.58 22.93 6.92
CA LEU A 2 1.80 22.36 6.33
C LEU A 2 2.60 21.69 7.47
N PRO A 3 3.10 20.46 7.29
CA PRO A 3 3.86 19.80 8.33
C PRO A 3 5.11 20.64 8.62
N VAL A 4 5.27 21.08 9.87
CA VAL A 4 6.41 21.90 10.31
C VAL A 4 7.74 21.11 10.34
N SER A 5 7.70 19.82 9.99
CA SER A 5 8.85 18.92 9.97
C SER A 5 8.93 18.17 8.63
N THR A 6 10.04 18.36 7.91
CA THR A 6 10.32 17.67 6.64
C THR A 6 10.41 16.15 6.79
N ALA A 7 10.75 15.68 7.99
CA ALA A 7 10.97 14.26 8.29
C ALA A 7 9.75 13.37 8.00
N THR A 8 8.53 13.87 8.24
CA THR A 8 7.30 13.11 7.97
C THR A 8 7.06 12.96 6.47
N ALA A 9 7.29 14.03 5.70
CA ALA A 9 7.17 13.99 4.26
C ALA A 9 8.25 13.08 3.64
N GLU A 10 9.51 13.22 4.08
CA GLU A 10 10.63 12.38 3.65
C GLU A 10 10.40 10.89 3.93
N ARG A 11 9.83 10.55 5.10
CA ARG A 11 9.43 9.18 5.43
C ARG A 11 8.40 8.64 4.43
N SER A 12 7.38 9.43 4.10
CA SER A 12 6.36 9.05 3.12
C SER A 12 6.94 8.86 1.72
N PHE A 13 7.82 9.77 1.27
CA PHE A 13 8.50 9.64 -0.02
C PHE A 13 9.46 8.44 -0.07
N SER A 14 10.17 8.16 1.02
CA SER A 14 11.05 6.99 1.14
C SER A 14 10.24 5.68 1.05
N SER A 15 9.09 5.61 1.71
CA SER A 15 8.15 4.49 1.57
C SER A 15 7.62 4.36 0.14
N MET A 16 7.22 5.47 -0.51
CA MET A 16 6.75 5.45 -1.89
C MET A 16 7.83 4.99 -2.88
N LYS A 17 9.10 5.38 -2.69
CA LYS A 17 10.23 4.93 -3.50
C LYS A 17 10.45 3.41 -3.41
N ARG A 18 10.18 2.80 -2.25
CA ARG A 18 10.18 1.33 -2.07
C ARG A 18 8.98 0.65 -2.74
N ILE A 19 7.83 1.33 -2.79
CA ILE A 19 6.59 0.80 -3.39
C ILE A 19 6.58 0.94 -4.92
N LYS A 20 7.14 1.99 -5.49
CA LYS A 20 7.23 2.22 -6.94
C LYS A 20 8.70 2.27 -7.35
N SER A 21 9.28 1.09 -7.54
CA SER A 21 10.64 0.95 -8.07
C SER A 21 10.65 1.06 -9.60
N TYR A 22 11.84 1.22 -10.18
CA TYR A 22 12.04 1.34 -11.63
C TYR A 22 11.37 0.20 -12.41
N LEU A 23 11.61 -1.05 -11.99
CA LEU A 23 11.01 -2.24 -12.61
C LEU A 23 9.50 -2.38 -12.34
N ARG A 24 8.96 -1.74 -11.30
CA ARG A 24 7.54 -1.80 -10.89
C ARG A 24 6.80 -0.48 -11.16
N ASN A 25 7.15 0.19 -12.25
CA ASN A 25 6.54 1.47 -12.64
C ASN A 25 5.05 1.32 -13.01
N SER A 26 4.64 0.23 -13.68
CA SER A 26 3.31 0.04 -14.27
C SER A 26 2.14 -0.17 -13.29
N THR A 27 2.30 0.15 -12.00
CA THR A 27 1.26 -0.01 -10.98
C THR A 27 0.14 1.03 -11.15
N SER A 28 -1.13 0.61 -11.07
CA SER A 28 -2.29 1.52 -11.11
C SER A 28 -2.33 2.44 -9.88
N GLY A 29 -2.87 3.65 -10.06
CA GLY A 29 -2.94 4.64 -8.97
C GLY A 29 -3.68 4.15 -7.73
N LYS A 30 -4.77 3.39 -7.91
CA LYS A 30 -5.53 2.78 -6.79
C LYS A 30 -4.64 1.86 -5.96
N ARG A 31 -4.01 0.87 -6.61
CA ARG A 31 -3.10 -0.07 -5.96
C ARG A 31 -1.91 0.62 -5.30
N LEU A 32 -1.36 1.66 -5.92
CA LEU A 32 -0.26 2.44 -5.34
C LEU A 32 -0.70 3.12 -4.04
N ASN A 33 -1.87 3.76 -4.04
CA ASN A 33 -2.42 4.43 -2.88
C ASN A 33 -2.70 3.45 -1.75
N GLY A 34 -3.35 2.31 -2.03
CA GLY A 34 -3.61 1.29 -1.01
C GLY A 34 -2.32 0.71 -0.40
N LEU A 35 -1.28 0.45 -1.21
CA LEU A 35 0.03 0.02 -0.70
C LEU A 35 0.73 1.11 0.12
N ALA A 36 0.63 2.38 -0.30
CA ALA A 36 1.20 3.50 0.43
C ALA A 36 0.54 3.67 1.80
N LEU A 37 -0.79 3.59 1.86
CA LEU A 37 -1.56 3.65 3.10
C LEU A 37 -1.18 2.49 4.04
N LEU A 38 -1.08 1.26 3.53
CA LEU A 38 -0.65 0.10 4.33
C LEU A 38 0.78 0.26 4.86
N SER A 39 1.68 0.85 4.07
CA SER A 39 3.07 1.07 4.49
C SER A 39 3.25 2.20 5.51
N ILE A 40 2.38 3.22 5.49
CA ILE A 40 2.42 4.35 6.41
C ILE A 40 1.68 4.00 7.71
N HIS A 41 0.50 3.38 7.59
CA HIS A 41 -0.38 3.03 8.71
C HIS A 41 -0.17 1.58 9.16
N LYS A 42 1.02 1.27 9.65
CA LYS A 42 1.37 -0.07 10.18
C LYS A 42 0.65 -0.42 11.48
N GLU A 43 0.07 0.56 12.15
CA GLU A 43 -0.74 0.43 13.36
C GLU A 43 -2.03 -0.39 13.12
N ILE A 44 -2.49 -0.44 11.86
CA ILE A 44 -3.70 -1.17 11.50
C ILE A 44 -3.35 -2.65 11.38
N THR A 45 -3.85 -3.45 12.31
CA THR A 45 -3.68 -4.90 12.30
C THR A 45 -4.57 -5.53 11.22
N VAL A 46 -3.94 -6.19 10.26
CA VAL A 46 -4.65 -6.92 9.20
C VAL A 46 -4.72 -8.39 9.60
N ASN A 47 -5.93 -8.92 9.80
CA ASN A 47 -6.14 -10.31 10.15
C ASN A 47 -5.86 -11.23 8.95
N PRO A 48 -4.82 -12.09 8.99
CA PRO A 48 -4.44 -12.92 7.84
C PRO A 48 -5.54 -13.91 7.43
N GLN A 49 -6.30 -14.41 8.41
CA GLN A 49 -7.41 -15.35 8.20
C GLN A 49 -8.53 -14.71 7.35
N GLU A 50 -8.88 -13.46 7.63
CA GLU A 50 -9.90 -12.73 6.87
C GLU A 50 -9.44 -12.46 5.44
N VAL A 51 -8.16 -12.12 5.26
CA VAL A 51 -7.57 -11.92 3.93
C VAL A 51 -7.57 -13.23 3.14
N MET A 52 -7.25 -14.34 3.78
CA MET A 52 -7.24 -15.66 3.15
C MET A 52 -8.65 -16.09 2.73
N ASP A 53 -9.66 -15.88 3.58
CA ASP A 53 -11.06 -16.17 3.26
C ASP A 53 -11.56 -15.30 2.09
N LYS A 54 -11.28 -14.00 2.09
CA LYS A 54 -11.59 -13.10 0.97
C LYS A 54 -10.88 -13.52 -0.32
N PHE A 55 -9.63 -13.97 -0.22
CA PHE A 55 -8.87 -14.44 -1.37
C PHE A 55 -9.40 -15.78 -1.91
N SER A 56 -9.79 -16.70 -1.03
CA SER A 56 -10.39 -17.99 -1.37
C SER A 56 -11.74 -17.83 -2.07
N LYS A 57 -12.54 -16.84 -1.65
CA LYS A 57 -13.83 -16.49 -2.27
C LYS A 57 -13.69 -15.76 -3.61
N SER A 58 -12.52 -15.21 -3.91
CA SER A 58 -12.26 -14.50 -5.16
C SER A 58 -11.72 -15.48 -6.22
N GLY A 59 -12.25 -15.42 -7.44
CA GLY A 59 -11.85 -16.32 -8.53
C GLY A 59 -10.37 -16.20 -8.91
N ARG A 60 -9.82 -17.16 -9.67
CA ARG A 60 -8.38 -17.25 -10.06
C ARG A 60 -7.75 -15.92 -10.52
N ARG A 61 -8.52 -15.01 -11.10
CA ARG A 61 -8.11 -13.63 -11.38
C ARG A 61 -8.57 -12.69 -10.27
N CYS A 62 -7.89 -12.74 -9.12
CA CYS A 62 -8.08 -11.75 -8.07
C CYS A 62 -7.51 -10.42 -8.54
N ASN A 63 -8.36 -9.52 -9.00
CA ASN A 63 -7.97 -8.13 -9.17
C ASN A 63 -7.90 -7.52 -7.77
N ILE A 64 -6.74 -7.67 -7.11
CA ILE A 64 -6.48 -7.08 -5.81
C ILE A 64 -6.37 -5.57 -6.02
N VAL A 65 -7.51 -4.90 -5.92
CA VAL A 65 -7.61 -3.45 -5.85
C VAL A 65 -7.46 -3.08 -4.38
N LEU A 66 -6.26 -2.63 -4.03
CA LEU A 66 -5.97 -1.99 -2.75
C LEU A 66 -6.34 -0.50 -2.83
#